data_AF-A0A1I1NXK9-F1
#
_entry.id   AF-A0A1I1NXK9-F1
#
_cell.length_a   1.000
_cell.length_b   1.000
_cell.length_c   1.000
_cell.angle_alpha   90.00
_cell.angle_beta   90.00
_cell.angle_gamma   90.00
#
_symmetry.space_group_name_H-M   'P 1'
#
loop_
_entity.id
_entity.type
_entity.pdbx_description
1 polymer ?
#
loop_
_entity_poly.entity_id
_entity_poly.type
_entity_poly.pdbx_seq_one_letter_code
_entity_poly.pdbx_strand_id
1 'polypeptide(L)'
;MGIPMTNEYKVFEGFIGGVSCDVSKDDYERAKQSREVLAAAFSIEEAFSLIARSYIDLEKTLMSASLEWSLENDDYASHNDFFDHWREVINLNLLSLLTAAGAYSERMERLAKSASIPGFDWEAYDPRRKAVFDSDLSYRVMCALRNFSIHDKLPIAGFPISFKNETSSGRLKDGEPWRRRLTCSPHIRTQPLVASEKIRRATRDEIEELSAEGIDLKMFTRGFVESLFTLHQVVRDLTEASLAQALNSLSEMEDRLSDAKGGQCKFAHIGEKGAGLELALYIDTARLARIQGKRQDWKKLQGLRRRYVSSETTRREGIYLCEVDDLWVQS
;
A
#
# COMPACT_ATOMS: atom_id res chain seq x y z
N MET A 1 47.50 -21.86 26.68
CA MET A 1 46.76 -20.82 27.42
C MET A 1 46.25 -19.83 26.41
N GLY A 2 44.97 -19.90 26.05
CA GLY A 2 44.35 -18.91 25.18
C GLY A 2 44.18 -17.63 25.97
N ILE A 3 44.72 -16.53 25.47
CA ILE A 3 44.43 -15.18 25.98
C ILE A 3 42.91 -15.01 25.82
N PRO A 4 42.15 -14.69 26.89
CA PRO A 4 40.76 -14.35 26.73
C PRO A 4 40.73 -13.04 25.94
N MET A 5 40.37 -13.11 24.67
CA MET A 5 39.97 -11.93 23.91
C MET A 5 38.70 -11.41 24.59
N THR A 6 38.85 -10.50 25.53
CA THR A 6 37.78 -9.59 25.89
C THR A 6 37.47 -8.81 24.63
N ASN A 7 36.46 -9.23 23.87
CA ASN A 7 35.98 -8.47 22.71
C ASN A 7 35.58 -7.09 23.22
N GLU A 8 36.49 -6.12 23.08
CA GLU A 8 36.20 -4.72 23.33
C GLU A 8 35.41 -4.20 22.13
N TYR A 9 34.31 -3.50 22.37
CA TYR A 9 33.48 -2.90 21.32
C TYR A 9 33.73 -1.39 21.30
N LYS A 10 33.55 -0.77 20.14
CA LYS A 10 33.67 0.69 19.99
C LYS A 10 32.60 1.26 19.07
N VAL A 11 32.24 2.50 19.32
CA VAL A 11 31.57 3.37 18.35
C VAL A 11 32.59 4.35 17.78
N PHE A 12 32.59 4.58 16.47
CA PHE A 12 33.62 5.33 15.78
C PHE A 12 33.14 5.96 14.48
N GLU A 13 33.82 7.02 14.03
CA GLU A 13 33.58 7.60 12.71
C GLU A 13 34.31 6.80 11.62
N GLY A 14 33.61 6.45 10.54
CA GLY A 14 34.08 5.56 9.48
C GLY A 14 35.07 6.16 8.48
N PHE A 15 36.02 6.99 8.92
CA PHE A 15 37.03 7.62 8.06
C PHE A 15 38.35 7.89 8.79
N ILE A 16 39.42 8.17 8.03
CA ILE A 16 40.76 8.43 8.59
C ILE A 16 40.73 9.69 9.46
N GLY A 17 41.22 9.58 10.70
CA GLY A 17 41.21 10.69 11.67
C GLY A 17 39.87 10.88 12.38
N GLY A 18 38.93 9.97 12.20
CA GLY A 18 37.66 9.93 12.94
C GLY A 18 37.85 9.66 14.44
N VAL A 19 36.92 10.18 15.25
CA VAL A 19 36.90 9.92 16.69
C VAL A 19 36.34 8.53 16.97
N SER A 20 36.73 7.93 18.10
CA SER A 20 36.15 6.69 18.61
C SER A 20 36.03 6.71 20.12
N CYS A 21 35.03 6.03 20.66
CA CYS A 21 34.92 5.73 22.08
C CYS A 21 34.55 4.27 22.31
N ASP A 22 35.04 3.71 23.42
CA ASP A 22 34.76 2.33 23.80
C ASP A 22 33.30 2.20 24.28
N VAL A 23 32.66 1.08 23.96
CA VAL A 23 31.29 0.76 24.36
C VAL A 23 31.22 -0.65 24.92
N SER A 24 30.17 -0.92 25.71
CA SER A 24 29.96 -2.25 26.27
C SER A 24 29.47 -3.23 25.20
N LYS A 25 29.61 -4.54 25.48
CA LYS A 25 28.99 -5.58 24.65
C LYS A 25 27.47 -5.43 24.58
N ASP A 26 26.84 -5.04 25.69
CA ASP A 26 25.39 -4.86 25.75
C ASP A 26 24.93 -3.68 24.88
N ASP A 27 25.72 -2.60 24.82
CA ASP A 27 25.47 -1.49 23.90
C ASP A 27 25.57 -1.94 22.44
N TYR A 28 26.57 -2.77 22.11
CA TYR A 28 26.73 -3.33 20.77
C TYR A 28 25.54 -4.19 20.34
N GLU A 29 25.14 -5.17 21.17
CA GLU A 29 24.01 -6.05 20.85
C GLU A 29 22.69 -5.26 20.77
N ARG A 30 22.51 -4.24 21.64
CA ARG A 30 21.34 -3.37 21.58
C ARG A 30 21.29 -2.53 20.30
N ALA A 31 22.42 -1.96 19.86
CA ALA A 31 22.49 -1.22 18.61
C ALA A 31 22.26 -2.12 17.40
N LYS A 32 22.81 -3.34 17.42
CA LYS A 32 22.58 -4.36 16.39
C LYS A 32 21.09 -4.72 16.28
N GLN A 33 20.46 -5.05 17.40
CA GLN A 33 19.02 -5.34 17.47
C GLN A 33 18.19 -4.15 16.99
N SER A 34 18.53 -2.94 17.43
CA SER A 34 17.83 -1.70 17.04
C SER A 34 17.85 -1.51 15.52
N ARG A 35 19.00 -1.74 14.88
CA ARG A 35 19.12 -1.67 13.42
C ARG A 35 18.25 -2.72 12.71
N GLU A 36 18.17 -3.93 13.24
CA GLU A 36 17.30 -4.98 12.70
C GLU A 36 15.81 -4.61 12.80
N VAL A 37 15.39 -4.05 13.94
CA VAL A 37 14.03 -3.54 14.14
C VAL A 37 13.68 -2.47 13.10
N LEU A 38 14.57 -1.50 12.90
CA LEU A 38 14.36 -0.42 11.93
C LEU A 38 14.32 -0.94 10.49
N ALA A 39 15.18 -1.90 10.15
CA ALA A 39 15.18 -2.53 8.84
C ALA A 39 13.88 -3.31 8.59
N ALA A 40 13.40 -4.06 9.59
CA ALA A 40 12.15 -4.79 9.52
C ALA A 40 10.95 -3.83 9.38
N ALA A 41 10.89 -2.76 10.17
CA ALA A 41 9.84 -1.76 10.08
C ALA A 41 9.83 -1.05 8.71
N PHE A 42 10.99 -0.65 8.20
CA PHE A 42 11.11 -0.07 6.86
C PHE A 42 10.59 -1.03 5.78
N SER A 43 10.95 -2.31 5.89
CA SER A 43 10.51 -3.39 4.99
C SER A 43 8.98 -3.62 5.03
N ILE A 44 8.32 -3.39 6.18
CA ILE A 44 6.85 -3.40 6.29
C ILE A 44 6.26 -2.23 5.50
N GLU A 45 6.77 -1.02 5.71
CA GLU A 45 6.28 0.21 5.05
C GLU A 45 6.47 0.17 3.53
N GLU A 46 7.57 -0.41 3.04
CA GLU A 46 7.79 -0.63 1.61
C GLU A 46 6.81 -1.64 1.03
N ALA A 47 6.56 -2.75 1.71
CA ALA A 47 5.59 -3.73 1.26
C ALA A 47 4.17 -3.14 1.17
N PHE A 48 3.78 -2.31 2.14
CA PHE A 48 2.50 -1.60 2.08
C PHE A 48 2.47 -0.55 0.95
N SER A 49 3.58 0.15 0.71
CA SER A 49 3.68 1.10 -0.39
C SER A 49 3.47 0.45 -1.76
N LEU A 50 3.84 -0.83 -1.93
CA LEU A 50 3.55 -1.57 -3.17
C LEU A 50 2.05 -1.74 -3.38
N ILE A 51 1.27 -2.08 -2.34
CA ILE A 51 -0.19 -2.17 -2.42
C ILE A 51 -0.78 -0.83 -2.85
N ALA A 52 -0.38 0.26 -2.17
CA ALA A 52 -0.89 1.59 -2.45
C ALA A 52 -0.60 2.03 -3.89
N ARG A 53 0.59 1.73 -4.40
CA ARG A 53 0.99 2.03 -5.79
C ARG A 53 0.23 1.18 -6.80
N SER A 54 0.11 -0.13 -6.59
CA SER A 54 -0.68 -1.00 -7.46
C SER A 54 -2.16 -0.60 -7.53
N TYR A 55 -2.73 -0.11 -6.43
CA TYR A 55 -4.07 0.47 -6.43
C TYR A 55 -4.16 1.74 -7.29
N ILE A 56 -3.19 2.66 -7.13
CA ILE A 56 -3.14 3.90 -7.93
C ILE A 56 -3.00 3.55 -9.42
N ASP A 57 -2.16 2.59 -9.76
CA ASP A 57 -1.95 2.18 -11.15
C ASP A 57 -3.21 1.56 -11.75
N LEU A 58 -3.95 0.74 -10.98
CA LEU A 58 -5.26 0.26 -11.41
C LEU A 58 -6.27 1.39 -11.66
N GLU A 59 -6.42 2.35 -10.74
CA GLU A 59 -7.36 3.47 -10.94
C GLU A 59 -6.96 4.34 -12.15
N LYS A 60 -5.65 4.58 -12.35
CA LYS A 60 -5.14 5.27 -13.55
C LYS A 60 -5.49 4.51 -14.81
N THR A 61 -5.27 3.19 -14.84
CA THR A 61 -5.64 2.32 -15.96
C THR A 61 -7.12 2.46 -16.31
N LEU A 62 -8.03 2.48 -15.34
CA LEU A 62 -9.46 2.66 -15.59
C LEU A 62 -9.80 4.05 -16.16
N MET A 63 -9.11 5.09 -15.68
CA MET A 63 -9.26 6.44 -16.21
C MET A 63 -8.73 6.54 -17.65
N SER A 64 -7.56 5.96 -17.93
CA SER A 64 -6.96 5.93 -19.27
C SER A 64 -7.85 5.19 -20.26
N ALA A 65 -8.41 4.03 -19.90
CA ALA A 65 -9.39 3.33 -20.73
C ALA A 65 -10.59 4.22 -21.09
N SER A 66 -11.12 4.95 -20.10
CA SER A 66 -12.25 5.86 -20.33
C SER A 66 -11.89 7.03 -21.25
N LEU A 67 -10.67 7.54 -21.13
CA LEU A 67 -10.17 8.66 -21.93
C LEU A 67 -9.89 8.23 -23.37
N GLU A 68 -9.19 7.12 -23.57
CA GLU A 68 -8.88 6.61 -24.91
C GLU A 68 -10.14 6.24 -25.68
N TRP A 69 -11.10 5.59 -25.02
CA TRP A 69 -12.41 5.31 -25.62
C TRP A 69 -13.12 6.59 -26.10
N SER A 70 -12.96 7.71 -25.39
CA SER A 70 -13.60 8.98 -25.78
C SER A 70 -13.03 9.60 -27.06
N LEU A 71 -11.87 9.14 -27.51
CA LEU A 71 -11.15 9.62 -28.69
C LEU A 71 -11.14 8.58 -29.82
N GLU A 72 -11.71 7.41 -29.60
CA GLU A 72 -11.69 6.30 -30.54
C GLU A 72 -12.68 6.52 -31.70
N ASN A 73 -12.38 5.94 -32.86
CA ASN A 73 -13.24 5.98 -34.04
C ASN A 73 -14.28 4.85 -33.97
N ASP A 74 -15.48 5.06 -34.53
CA ASP A 74 -16.63 4.13 -34.47
C ASP A 74 -16.48 2.83 -35.31
N ASP A 75 -15.27 2.36 -35.62
CA ASP A 75 -15.07 1.11 -36.36
C ASP A 75 -15.13 -0.13 -35.44
N TYR A 76 -15.86 -1.17 -35.88
CA TYR A 76 -16.09 -2.39 -35.12
C TYR A 76 -14.81 -3.19 -34.86
N ALA A 77 -13.86 -3.23 -35.80
CA ALA A 77 -12.60 -3.95 -35.59
C ALA A 77 -11.75 -3.25 -34.51
N SER A 78 -11.66 -1.92 -34.57
CA SER A 78 -11.02 -1.10 -33.53
C SER A 78 -11.60 -1.36 -32.14
N HIS A 79 -12.94 -1.46 -32.02
CA HIS A 79 -13.58 -1.70 -30.73
C HIS A 79 -13.17 -3.02 -30.07
N ASN A 80 -13.07 -4.13 -30.83
CA ASN A 80 -12.68 -5.41 -30.23
C ASN A 80 -11.22 -5.37 -29.74
N ASP A 81 -10.33 -4.80 -30.55
CA ASP A 81 -8.91 -4.64 -30.19
C ASP A 81 -8.77 -3.76 -28.93
N PHE A 82 -9.56 -2.69 -28.82
CA PHE A 82 -9.61 -1.86 -27.61
C PHE A 82 -10.01 -2.66 -26.37
N PHE A 83 -11.13 -3.40 -26.44
CA PHE A 83 -11.62 -4.15 -25.29
C PHE A 83 -10.68 -5.29 -24.89
N ASP A 84 -10.06 -5.97 -25.86
CA ASP A 84 -9.08 -7.01 -25.57
C ASP A 84 -7.81 -6.43 -24.93
N HIS A 85 -7.25 -5.36 -25.50
CA HIS A 85 -6.10 -4.67 -24.94
C HIS A 85 -6.35 -4.22 -23.49
N TRP A 86 -7.42 -3.47 -23.25
CA TRP A 86 -7.71 -2.94 -21.92
C TRP A 86 -8.12 -4.03 -20.94
N ARG A 87 -8.76 -5.12 -21.39
CA ARG A 87 -9.07 -6.28 -20.52
C ARG A 87 -7.78 -6.92 -20.00
N GLU A 88 -6.75 -7.05 -20.84
CA GLU A 88 -5.44 -7.56 -20.42
C GLU A 88 -4.78 -6.61 -19.42
N VAL A 89 -4.72 -5.31 -19.72
CA VAL A 89 -4.07 -4.30 -18.86
C VAL A 89 -4.77 -4.16 -17.51
N ILE A 90 -6.11 -4.15 -17.48
CA ILE A 90 -6.87 -4.09 -16.21
C ILE A 90 -6.64 -5.37 -15.39
N ASN A 91 -6.66 -6.55 -16.01
CA ASN A 91 -6.37 -7.80 -15.31
C ASN A 91 -4.94 -7.81 -14.74
N LEU A 92 -3.94 -7.34 -15.49
CA LEU A 92 -2.55 -7.23 -15.02
C LEU A 92 -2.43 -6.33 -13.78
N ASN A 93 -3.06 -5.15 -13.81
CA ASN A 93 -3.03 -4.23 -12.67
C ASN A 93 -3.78 -4.78 -11.45
N LEU A 94 -4.93 -5.44 -11.67
CA LEU A 94 -5.68 -6.08 -10.60
C LEU A 94 -4.88 -7.23 -9.97
N LEU A 95 -4.28 -8.10 -10.78
CA LEU A 95 -3.41 -9.19 -10.30
C LEU A 95 -2.19 -8.65 -9.56
N SER A 96 -1.59 -7.55 -10.01
CA SER A 96 -0.48 -6.89 -9.32
C SER A 96 -0.90 -6.43 -7.92
N LEU A 97 -2.08 -5.81 -7.79
CA LEU A 97 -2.63 -5.41 -6.49
C LEU A 97 -2.90 -6.62 -5.58
N LEU A 98 -3.57 -7.66 -6.09
CA LEU A 98 -3.88 -8.87 -5.33
C LEU A 98 -2.61 -9.62 -4.89
N THR A 99 -1.59 -9.64 -5.74
CA THR A 99 -0.29 -10.24 -5.44
C THR A 99 0.46 -9.45 -4.37
N ALA A 100 0.51 -8.12 -4.50
CA ALA A 100 1.12 -7.25 -3.48
C ALA A 100 0.45 -7.41 -2.12
N ALA A 101 -0.89 -7.48 -2.08
CA ALA A 101 -1.66 -7.70 -0.85
C ALA A 101 -1.38 -9.08 -0.20
N GLY A 102 -1.29 -10.12 -1.01
CA GLY A 102 -0.91 -11.46 -0.55
C GLY A 102 0.50 -11.50 0.03
N ALA A 103 1.48 -10.97 -0.70
CA ALA A 103 2.87 -10.91 -0.28
C ALA A 103 3.05 -10.08 1.01
N TYR A 104 2.29 -8.99 1.15
CA TYR A 104 2.25 -8.20 2.40
C TYR A 104 1.74 -9.03 3.57
N SER A 105 0.62 -9.74 3.40
CA SER A 105 0.02 -10.57 4.45
C SER A 105 0.96 -11.68 4.91
N GLU A 106 1.58 -12.40 3.98
CA GLU A 106 2.58 -13.44 4.28
C GLU A 106 3.83 -12.86 4.96
N ARG A 107 4.26 -11.65 4.57
CA ARG A 107 5.37 -10.96 5.22
C ARG A 107 5.04 -10.59 6.67
N MET A 108 3.82 -10.12 6.96
CA MET A 108 3.42 -9.80 8.33
C MET A 108 3.46 -11.05 9.21
N GLU A 109 2.97 -12.18 8.70
CA GLU A 109 3.02 -13.46 9.42
C GLU A 109 4.46 -13.90 9.73
N ARG A 110 5.36 -13.83 8.73
CA ARG A 110 6.78 -14.17 8.94
C ARG A 110 7.46 -13.25 9.95
N LEU A 111 7.21 -11.95 9.87
CA LEU A 111 7.80 -10.97 10.79
C LEU A 111 7.32 -11.14 12.23
N ALA A 112 6.04 -11.48 12.41
CA ALA A 112 5.50 -11.80 13.73
C ALA A 112 6.15 -13.06 14.33
N LYS A 113 6.46 -14.05 13.48
CA LYS A 113 7.10 -15.31 13.90
C LYS A 113 8.61 -15.21 14.12
N SER A 114 9.30 -14.28 13.44
CA SER A 114 10.76 -14.19 13.49
C SER A 114 11.31 -13.39 14.68
N ALA A 115 10.44 -12.83 15.54
CA ALA A 115 10.82 -11.94 16.64
C ALA A 115 11.70 -10.74 16.22
N SER A 116 11.71 -10.39 14.93
CA SER A 116 12.58 -9.32 14.40
C SER A 116 12.18 -7.93 14.89
N ILE A 117 10.95 -7.77 15.35
CA ILE A 117 10.47 -6.55 16.02
C ILE A 117 9.90 -6.97 17.37
N PRO A 118 10.61 -6.69 18.49
CA PRO A 118 10.06 -6.90 19.83
C PRO A 118 8.66 -6.27 19.94
N GLY A 119 7.72 -6.92 20.63
CA GLY A 119 6.36 -6.42 20.80
C GLY A 119 5.41 -6.57 19.60
N PHE A 120 5.93 -6.88 18.41
CA PHE A 120 5.06 -7.29 17.29
C PHE A 120 4.73 -8.77 17.40
N ASP A 121 3.57 -9.06 17.99
CA ASP A 121 3.08 -10.41 18.22
C ASP A 121 1.93 -10.79 17.26
N TRP A 122 2.00 -12.00 16.72
CA TRP A 122 0.94 -12.58 15.92
C TRP A 122 -0.36 -12.74 16.73
N GLU A 123 -0.28 -13.04 18.02
CA GLU A 123 -1.46 -13.20 18.88
C GLU A 123 -2.21 -11.88 19.07
N ALA A 124 -1.52 -10.75 18.98
CA ALA A 124 -2.14 -9.43 19.01
C ALA A 124 -2.69 -9.01 17.63
N TYR A 125 -2.02 -9.39 16.54
CA TYR A 125 -2.39 -9.00 15.17
C TYR A 125 -3.50 -9.86 14.56
N ASP A 126 -3.44 -11.18 14.73
CA ASP A 126 -4.36 -12.14 14.08
C ASP A 126 -5.84 -11.94 14.45
N PRO A 127 -6.21 -11.62 15.71
CA PRO A 127 -7.60 -11.30 16.05
C PRO A 127 -8.13 -10.08 15.27
N ARG A 128 -7.29 -9.05 15.06
CA ARG A 128 -7.66 -7.86 14.27
C ARG A 128 -7.82 -8.20 12.80
N ARG A 129 -6.92 -9.02 12.26
CA ARG A 129 -7.00 -9.56 10.90
C ARG A 129 -8.29 -10.36 10.67
N LYS A 130 -8.62 -11.25 11.61
CA LYS A 130 -9.88 -12.03 11.59
C LYS A 130 -11.10 -11.11 11.66
N ALA A 131 -11.10 -10.13 12.56
CA ALA A 131 -12.20 -9.17 12.66
C ALA A 131 -12.42 -8.37 11.37
N VAL A 132 -11.36 -7.92 10.68
CA VAL A 132 -11.48 -7.29 9.35
C VAL A 132 -12.01 -8.28 8.33
N PHE A 133 -11.51 -9.52 8.32
CA PHE A 133 -12.01 -10.56 7.44
C PHE A 133 -13.49 -10.86 7.67
N ASP A 134 -13.97 -10.87 8.90
CA ASP A 134 -15.36 -11.21 9.24
C ASP A 134 -16.33 -10.02 9.09
N SER A 135 -15.83 -8.78 9.15
CA SER A 135 -16.66 -7.57 9.04
C SER A 135 -16.76 -6.98 7.63
N ASP A 136 -15.85 -7.30 6.73
CA ASP A 136 -15.78 -6.65 5.42
C ASP A 136 -15.88 -7.62 4.22
N LEU A 137 -17.04 -7.60 3.57
CA LEU A 137 -17.31 -8.36 2.36
C LEU A 137 -16.34 -8.02 1.22
N SER A 138 -15.96 -6.74 1.04
CA SER A 138 -15.00 -6.35 0.00
C SER A 138 -13.65 -7.02 0.21
N TYR A 139 -13.19 -7.08 1.46
CA TYR A 139 -11.95 -7.77 1.82
C TYR A 139 -12.04 -9.28 1.53
N ARG A 140 -13.12 -9.94 1.98
CA ARG A 140 -13.33 -11.38 1.73
C ARG A 140 -13.35 -11.71 0.24
N VAL A 141 -14.13 -10.98 -0.55
CA VAL A 141 -14.27 -11.22 -1.99
C VAL A 141 -12.94 -11.01 -2.70
N MET A 142 -12.18 -9.97 -2.38
CA MET A 142 -10.88 -9.73 -3.02
C MET A 142 -9.83 -10.77 -2.63
N CYS A 143 -9.83 -11.26 -1.38
CA CYS A 143 -9.01 -12.41 -0.97
C CYS A 143 -9.41 -13.69 -1.73
N ALA A 144 -10.71 -13.93 -1.88
CA ALA A 144 -11.23 -15.07 -2.63
C ALA A 144 -10.88 -14.97 -4.12
N LEU A 145 -10.98 -13.77 -4.70
CA LEU A 145 -10.63 -13.46 -6.08
C LEU A 145 -9.15 -13.73 -6.35
N ARG A 146 -8.24 -13.35 -5.44
CA ARG A 146 -6.81 -13.71 -5.55
C ARG A 146 -6.64 -15.22 -5.69
N ASN A 147 -7.26 -16.00 -4.81
CA ASN A 147 -7.12 -17.46 -4.83
C ASN A 147 -7.71 -18.06 -6.11
N PHE A 148 -8.89 -17.57 -6.52
CA PHE A 148 -9.52 -17.97 -7.78
C PHE A 148 -8.62 -17.66 -8.98
N SER A 149 -8.03 -16.47 -9.03
CA SER A 149 -7.20 -16.04 -10.17
C SER A 149 -5.84 -16.70 -10.26
N ILE A 150 -5.28 -17.19 -9.15
CA ILE A 150 -4.04 -17.98 -9.17
C ILE A 150 -4.28 -19.37 -9.76
N HIS A 151 -5.47 -19.94 -9.57
CA HIS A 151 -5.69 -21.36 -9.89
C HIS A 151 -6.62 -21.62 -11.08
N ASP A 152 -7.51 -20.69 -11.43
CA ASP A 152 -8.62 -20.98 -12.34
C ASP A 152 -8.64 -20.02 -13.55
N LYS A 153 -9.08 -18.78 -13.39
CA LYS A 153 -9.30 -17.83 -14.50
C LYS A 153 -8.91 -16.40 -14.15
N LEU A 154 -8.68 -15.57 -15.17
CA LEU A 154 -8.48 -14.13 -14.98
C LEU A 154 -9.67 -13.51 -14.23
N PRO A 155 -9.40 -12.55 -13.33
CA PRO A 155 -10.42 -12.00 -12.42
C PRO A 155 -11.54 -11.23 -13.14
N ILE A 156 -11.26 -10.59 -14.28
CA ILE A 156 -12.21 -9.79 -15.04
C ILE A 156 -12.47 -10.44 -16.40
N ALA A 157 -13.73 -10.79 -16.65
CA ALA A 157 -14.18 -11.35 -17.93
C ALA A 157 -14.41 -10.27 -19.01
N GLY A 158 -14.76 -9.05 -18.59
CA GLY A 158 -14.98 -7.90 -19.45
C GLY A 158 -15.32 -6.66 -18.63
N PHE A 159 -15.39 -5.50 -19.28
CA PHE A 159 -15.72 -4.25 -18.64
C PHE A 159 -16.56 -3.38 -19.58
N PRO A 160 -17.69 -2.80 -19.11
CA PRO A 160 -18.39 -1.78 -19.87
C PRO A 160 -17.69 -0.41 -19.73
N ILE A 161 -17.67 0.35 -20.83
CA ILE A 161 -17.56 1.81 -20.77
C ILE A 161 -18.98 2.37 -20.70
N SER A 162 -19.38 2.85 -19.53
CA SER A 162 -20.69 3.46 -19.33
C SER A 162 -20.65 4.93 -19.71
N PHE A 163 -21.71 5.40 -20.38
CA PHE A 163 -21.94 6.82 -20.65
C PHE A 163 -23.18 7.29 -19.89
N LYS A 164 -23.08 8.46 -19.29
CA LYS A 164 -24.21 9.16 -18.68
C LYS A 164 -24.27 10.57 -19.24
N ASN A 165 -25.41 10.93 -19.82
CA ASN A 165 -25.68 12.31 -20.16
C ASN A 165 -26.05 13.04 -18.87
N GLU A 166 -25.35 14.13 -18.61
CA GLU A 166 -25.59 14.98 -17.45
C GLU A 166 -26.24 16.26 -17.91
N THR A 167 -27.44 16.48 -17.39
CA THR A 167 -28.21 17.70 -17.53
C THR A 167 -28.40 18.32 -16.15
N SER A 168 -28.84 19.57 -16.12
CA SER A 168 -29.15 20.25 -14.87
C SER A 168 -30.38 19.70 -14.17
N SER A 169 -31.40 19.29 -14.93
CA SER A 169 -32.62 18.72 -14.37
C SER A 169 -32.48 17.25 -13.96
N GLY A 170 -31.32 16.63 -14.20
CA GLY A 170 -31.06 15.20 -13.96
C GLY A 170 -31.83 14.25 -14.88
N ARG A 171 -32.60 14.79 -15.83
CA ARG A 171 -33.31 14.07 -16.89
C ARG A 171 -33.01 14.76 -18.22
N LEU A 172 -32.88 13.97 -19.29
CA LEU A 172 -32.63 14.53 -20.61
C LEU A 172 -33.96 15.05 -21.19
N LYS A 173 -34.10 16.37 -21.36
CA LYS A 173 -35.21 16.99 -22.10
C LYS A 173 -34.77 17.44 -23.48
N ASP A 174 -35.72 17.52 -24.40
CA ASP A 174 -35.46 17.96 -25.76
C ASP A 174 -35.00 19.43 -25.77
N GLY A 175 -33.93 19.72 -26.49
CA GLY A 175 -33.28 21.05 -26.51
C GLY A 175 -32.50 21.44 -25.24
N GLU A 176 -32.40 20.57 -24.22
CA GLU A 176 -31.61 20.85 -23.02
C GLU A 176 -30.12 20.56 -23.26
N PRO A 177 -29.23 21.52 -22.94
CA PRO A 177 -27.80 21.27 -22.86
C PRO A 177 -27.43 20.07 -22.01
N TRP A 178 -26.52 19.25 -22.53
CA TRP A 178 -26.04 18.08 -21.84
C TRP A 178 -24.55 17.89 -22.09
N ARG A 179 -23.89 17.21 -21.15
CA ARG A 179 -22.52 16.74 -21.31
C ARG A 179 -22.45 15.23 -21.10
N ARG A 180 -21.47 14.58 -21.74
CA ARG A 180 -21.26 13.14 -21.58
C ARG A 180 -20.23 12.86 -20.49
N ARG A 181 -20.62 12.13 -19.45
CA ARG A 181 -19.68 11.49 -18.53
C ARG A 181 -19.41 10.08 -19.03
N LEU A 182 -18.15 9.76 -19.29
CA LEU A 182 -17.71 8.39 -19.59
C LEU A 182 -17.05 7.78 -18.36
N THR A 183 -17.25 6.48 -18.14
CA THR A 183 -16.68 5.76 -17.01
C THR A 183 -16.48 4.29 -17.33
N CYS A 184 -15.24 3.82 -17.23
CA CYS A 184 -14.90 2.41 -17.19
C CYS A 184 -15.40 1.79 -15.88
N SER A 185 -16.26 0.76 -16.00
CA SER A 185 -16.95 0.13 -14.86
C SER A 185 -16.76 -1.38 -14.87
N PRO A 186 -15.52 -1.88 -14.71
CA PRO A 186 -15.27 -3.32 -14.64
C PRO A 186 -16.04 -3.95 -13.49
N HIS A 187 -16.49 -5.18 -13.71
CA HIS A 187 -17.20 -5.96 -12.69
C HIS A 187 -16.62 -7.37 -12.60
N ILE A 188 -16.70 -7.93 -11.40
CA ILE A 188 -16.36 -9.34 -11.14
C ILE A 188 -17.65 -10.14 -11.29
N ARG A 189 -17.66 -11.15 -12.15
CA ARG A 189 -18.84 -12.04 -12.29
C ARG A 189 -19.02 -12.85 -11.02
N THR A 190 -20.25 -12.90 -10.50
CA THR A 190 -20.55 -13.60 -9.24
C THR A 190 -20.60 -15.11 -9.42
N GLN A 191 -21.21 -15.60 -10.51
CA GLN A 191 -21.42 -17.02 -10.76
C GLN A 191 -20.12 -17.86 -10.68
N PRO A 192 -18.98 -17.49 -11.30
CA PRO A 192 -17.74 -18.26 -11.17
C PRO A 192 -17.21 -18.32 -9.73
N LEU A 193 -17.43 -17.28 -8.92
CA LEU A 193 -17.03 -17.27 -7.52
C LEU A 193 -17.94 -18.17 -6.68
N VAL A 194 -19.26 -18.08 -6.87
CA VAL A 194 -20.23 -18.93 -6.17
C VAL A 194 -20.05 -20.41 -6.51
N ALA A 195 -19.63 -20.72 -7.73
CA ALA A 195 -19.35 -22.09 -8.16
C ALA A 195 -17.99 -22.63 -7.67
N SER A 196 -17.09 -21.79 -7.15
CA SER A 196 -15.74 -22.22 -6.77
C SER A 196 -15.70 -22.81 -5.37
N GLU A 197 -15.43 -24.13 -5.28
CA GLU A 197 -15.28 -24.83 -3.99
C GLU A 197 -14.11 -24.32 -3.14
N LYS A 198 -13.13 -23.63 -3.76
CA LYS A 198 -11.97 -23.02 -3.10
C LYS A 198 -12.33 -21.76 -2.30
N ILE A 199 -13.48 -21.15 -2.57
CA ILE A 199 -13.99 -20.00 -1.82
C ILE A 199 -14.82 -20.52 -0.65
N ARG A 200 -14.67 -19.93 0.54
CA ARG A 200 -15.42 -20.36 1.73
C ARG A 200 -16.93 -20.27 1.51
N ARG A 201 -17.67 -21.28 1.95
CA ARG A 201 -19.14 -21.35 1.79
C ARG A 201 -19.85 -20.07 2.25
N ALA A 202 -19.57 -19.59 3.45
CA ALA A 202 -20.16 -18.35 3.96
C ALA A 202 -19.94 -17.15 3.01
N THR A 203 -18.77 -17.02 2.40
CA THR A 203 -18.50 -15.95 1.43
C THR A 203 -19.27 -16.16 0.12
N ARG A 204 -19.50 -17.40 -0.31
CA ARG A 204 -20.31 -17.69 -1.51
C ARG A 204 -21.79 -17.41 -1.25
N ASP A 205 -22.29 -17.81 -0.09
CA ASP A 205 -23.67 -17.57 0.34
C ASP A 205 -23.93 -16.04 0.38
N GLU A 206 -23.02 -15.25 0.96
CA GLU A 206 -23.13 -13.79 0.93
C GLU A 206 -23.08 -13.18 -0.49
N ILE A 207 -22.23 -13.70 -1.39
CA ILE A 207 -22.18 -13.24 -2.79
C ILE A 207 -23.50 -13.58 -3.50
N GLU A 208 -24.07 -14.76 -3.25
CA GLU A 208 -25.34 -15.19 -3.83
C GLU A 208 -26.51 -14.34 -3.32
N GLU A 209 -26.52 -13.99 -2.03
CA GLU A 209 -27.51 -13.10 -1.41
C GLU A 209 -27.53 -11.69 -2.03
N LEU A 210 -26.41 -11.20 -2.58
CA LEU A 210 -26.38 -9.92 -3.32
C LEU A 210 -27.36 -9.92 -4.51
N SER A 211 -27.74 -11.10 -5.02
CA SER A 211 -28.68 -11.25 -6.16
C SER A 211 -28.26 -10.43 -7.38
N ALA A 212 -26.95 -10.29 -7.59
CA ALA A 212 -26.35 -9.49 -8.66
C ALA A 212 -25.49 -10.37 -9.57
N GLU A 213 -25.54 -10.14 -10.88
CA GLU A 213 -24.69 -10.85 -11.85
C GLU A 213 -23.21 -10.45 -11.75
N GLY A 214 -22.95 -9.24 -11.26
CA GLY A 214 -21.63 -8.66 -11.16
C GLY A 214 -21.45 -7.78 -9.93
N ILE A 215 -20.23 -7.80 -9.40
CA ILE A 215 -19.77 -6.95 -8.31
C ILE A 215 -18.94 -5.81 -8.90
N ASP A 216 -19.25 -4.55 -8.55
CA ASP A 216 -18.46 -3.39 -8.97
C ASP A 216 -17.02 -3.47 -8.43
N LEU A 217 -16.06 -3.58 -9.34
CA LEU A 217 -14.66 -3.79 -8.99
C LEU A 217 -14.07 -2.56 -8.29
N LYS A 218 -14.48 -1.34 -8.66
CA LYS A 218 -13.92 -0.11 -8.07
C LYS A 218 -14.29 -0.02 -6.60
N MET A 219 -15.56 -0.25 -6.28
CA MET A 219 -16.05 -0.24 -4.90
C MET A 219 -15.36 -1.31 -4.05
N PHE A 220 -15.24 -2.54 -4.58
CA PHE A 220 -14.61 -3.63 -3.85
C PHE A 220 -13.10 -3.45 -3.70
N THR A 221 -12.43 -2.94 -4.73
CA THR A 221 -11.00 -2.64 -4.67
C THR A 221 -10.70 -1.53 -3.66
N ARG A 222 -11.45 -0.43 -3.67
CA ARG A 222 -11.31 0.66 -2.69
C ARG A 222 -11.56 0.15 -1.28
N GLY A 223 -12.59 -0.69 -1.11
CA GLY A 223 -12.91 -1.28 0.17
C GLY A 223 -11.82 -2.22 0.68
N PHE A 224 -11.24 -3.02 -0.20
CA PHE A 224 -10.13 -3.91 0.10
C PHE A 224 -8.86 -3.16 0.52
N VAL A 225 -8.48 -2.13 -0.23
CA VAL A 225 -7.29 -1.31 0.09
C VAL A 225 -7.48 -0.54 1.39
N GLU A 226 -8.69 -0.04 1.67
CA GLU A 226 -9.01 0.59 2.95
C GLU A 226 -8.89 -0.39 4.13
N SER A 227 -9.34 -1.63 3.95
CA SER A 227 -9.19 -2.68 4.97
C SER A 227 -7.74 -3.12 5.17
N LEU A 228 -6.95 -3.20 4.10
CA LEU A 228 -5.51 -3.42 4.20
C LEU A 228 -4.81 -2.25 4.92
N PHE A 229 -5.22 -1.01 4.66
CA PHE A 229 -4.71 0.16 5.37
C PHE A 229 -5.05 0.09 6.87
N THR A 230 -6.28 -0.31 7.22
CA THR A 230 -6.69 -0.51 8.62
C THR A 230 -5.81 -1.53 9.32
N LEU A 231 -5.52 -2.67 8.68
CA LEU A 231 -4.59 -3.67 9.22
C LEU A 231 -3.17 -3.13 9.31
N HIS A 232 -2.73 -2.35 8.33
CA HIS A 232 -1.43 -1.71 8.35
C HIS A 232 -1.28 -0.70 9.50
N GLN A 233 -2.34 0.03 9.86
CA GLN A 233 -2.36 0.90 11.04
C GLN A 233 -2.16 0.09 12.33
N VAL A 234 -2.81 -1.07 12.46
CA VAL A 234 -2.58 -1.96 13.61
C VAL A 234 -1.11 -2.37 13.69
N VAL A 235 -0.47 -2.72 12.57
CA VAL A 235 0.96 -3.02 12.56
C VAL A 235 1.78 -1.81 13.00
N ARG A 236 1.41 -0.59 12.56
CA ARG A 236 2.11 0.62 12.96
C ARG A 236 2.03 0.85 14.47
N ASP A 237 0.83 0.70 15.04
CA ASP A 237 0.58 0.86 16.47
C ASP A 237 1.36 -0.17 17.31
N LEU A 238 1.33 -1.44 16.91
CA LEU A 238 2.06 -2.52 17.60
C LEU A 238 3.59 -2.36 17.57
N THR A 239 4.12 -1.65 16.57
CA THR A 239 5.57 -1.49 16.39
C THR A 239 6.10 -0.12 16.83
N GLU A 240 5.23 0.81 17.24
CA GLU A 240 5.59 2.18 17.62
C GLU A 240 6.60 2.24 18.77
N ALA A 241 6.33 1.53 19.86
CA ALA A 241 7.20 1.55 21.04
C ALA A 241 8.60 1.00 20.73
N SER A 242 8.67 -0.10 19.98
CA SER A 242 9.93 -0.75 19.61
C SER A 242 10.76 0.09 18.64
N LEU A 243 10.08 0.81 17.74
CA LEU A 243 10.73 1.79 16.88
C LEU A 243 11.30 2.97 17.67
N ALA A 244 10.54 3.52 18.62
CA ALA A 244 11.01 4.60 19.48
C ALA A 244 12.20 4.15 20.34
N GLN A 245 12.17 2.93 20.88
CA GLN A 245 13.28 2.38 21.65
C GLN A 245 14.53 2.15 20.78
N ALA A 246 14.36 1.56 19.59
CA ALA A 246 15.45 1.36 18.64
C ALA A 246 16.08 2.69 18.20
N LEU A 247 15.24 3.71 18.00
CA LEU A 247 15.67 5.07 17.67
C LEU A 247 16.53 5.65 18.79
N ASN A 248 16.02 5.68 20.02
CA ASN A 248 16.74 6.22 21.17
C ASN A 248 18.09 5.51 21.37
N SER A 249 18.11 4.18 21.25
CA SER A 249 19.34 3.41 21.41
C SER A 249 20.41 3.76 20.38
N LEU A 250 20.04 4.08 19.13
CA LEU A 250 21.01 4.46 18.11
C LEU A 250 21.44 5.93 18.25
N SER A 251 20.50 6.82 18.60
CA SER A 251 20.80 8.22 18.89
C SER A 251 21.76 8.36 20.07
N GLU A 252 21.59 7.59 21.15
CA GLU A 252 22.53 7.54 22.28
C GLU A 252 23.96 7.20 21.84
N MET A 253 24.15 6.36 20.82
CA MET A 253 25.47 6.02 20.30
C MET A 253 26.09 7.16 19.47
N GLU A 254 25.28 7.86 18.68
CA GLU A 254 25.73 9.08 17.97
C GLU A 254 26.05 10.22 18.93
N ASP A 255 25.26 10.37 20.00
CA ASP A 255 25.47 11.39 21.03
C ASP A 255 26.78 11.13 21.78
N ARG A 256 27.02 9.88 22.22
CA ARG A 256 28.30 9.49 22.85
C ARG A 256 29.51 9.78 21.95
N LEU A 257 29.38 9.54 20.63
CA LEU A 257 30.44 9.80 19.68
C LEU A 257 30.63 11.31 19.43
N SER A 258 29.53 12.07 19.39
CA SER A 258 29.54 13.53 19.24
C SER A 258 30.14 14.22 20.46
N ASP A 259 29.84 13.74 21.67
CA ASP A 259 30.43 14.21 22.92
C ASP A 259 31.94 13.94 22.96
N ALA A 260 32.37 12.73 22.56
CA ALA A 260 33.79 12.39 22.47
C ALA A 260 34.55 13.28 21.46
N LYS A 261 33.85 13.75 20.43
CA LYS A 261 34.39 14.65 19.39
C LYS A 261 34.36 16.13 19.79
N GLY A 262 33.49 16.52 20.72
CA GLY A 262 33.20 17.92 21.03
C GLY A 262 32.34 18.62 19.96
N GLY A 263 31.53 17.86 19.20
CA GLY A 263 30.69 18.37 18.13
C GLY A 263 30.04 17.26 17.31
N GLN A 264 29.22 17.60 16.32
CA GLN A 264 28.45 16.61 15.55
C GLN A 264 29.34 15.54 14.88
N CYS A 265 29.08 14.27 15.19
CA CYS A 265 29.73 13.14 14.52
C CYS A 265 29.24 12.95 13.08
N LYS A 266 30.05 12.32 12.24
CA LYS A 266 29.71 11.97 10.86
C LYS A 266 30.05 10.50 10.62
N PHE A 267 29.22 9.82 9.84
CA PHE A 267 29.43 8.43 9.46
C PHE A 267 29.69 7.51 10.67
N ALA A 268 28.77 7.52 11.65
CA ALA A 268 28.94 6.75 12.87
C ALA A 268 28.79 5.24 12.59
N HIS A 269 29.70 4.44 13.14
CA HIS A 269 29.69 2.98 13.09
C HIS A 269 29.89 2.40 14.48
N ILE A 270 29.36 1.19 14.71
CA ILE A 270 29.63 0.41 15.92
C ILE A 270 30.15 -0.98 15.55
N GLY A 271 31.21 -1.44 16.19
CA GLY A 271 31.84 -2.71 15.86
C GLY A 271 32.82 -3.20 16.91
N GLU A 272 33.27 -4.45 16.73
CA GLU A 272 34.34 -5.02 17.55
C GLU A 272 35.66 -4.29 17.30
N LYS A 273 36.48 -4.14 18.34
CA LYS A 273 37.79 -3.50 18.25
C LYS A 273 38.71 -4.39 17.41
N GLY A 274 39.30 -3.78 16.37
CA GLY A 274 40.12 -4.50 15.39
C GLY A 274 39.35 -5.14 14.24
N ALA A 275 38.00 -5.17 14.29
CA ALA A 275 37.22 -5.49 13.10
C ALA A 275 37.35 -4.36 12.07
N GLY A 276 37.49 -4.74 10.80
CA GLY A 276 37.44 -3.82 9.68
C GLY A 276 36.07 -3.17 9.54
N LEU A 277 36.01 -2.11 8.74
CA LEU A 277 34.78 -1.34 8.52
C LEU A 277 33.67 -2.21 7.89
N GLU A 278 34.04 -3.24 7.15
CA GLU A 278 33.14 -4.22 6.54
C GLU A 278 32.35 -5.07 7.55
N LEU A 279 32.84 -5.19 8.78
CA LEU A 279 32.16 -5.91 9.87
C LEU A 279 31.44 -4.96 10.84
N ALA A 280 31.64 -3.65 10.70
CA ALA A 280 31.04 -2.64 11.55
C ALA A 280 29.62 -2.26 11.09
N LEU A 281 28.74 -2.01 12.06
CA LEU A 281 27.35 -1.65 11.79
C LEU A 281 27.26 -0.14 11.63
N TYR A 282 26.85 0.32 10.44
CA TYR A 282 26.56 1.73 10.22
C TYR A 282 25.34 2.17 11.04
N ILE A 283 25.50 3.27 11.76
CA ILE A 283 24.44 3.96 12.49
C ILE A 283 23.87 5.02 11.56
N ASP A 284 22.70 4.74 10.99
CA ASP A 284 22.03 5.62 10.03
C ASP A 284 20.79 6.24 10.68
N THR A 285 20.97 7.35 11.40
CA THR A 285 19.82 8.09 11.92
C THR A 285 18.99 8.75 10.81
N ALA A 286 19.53 8.97 9.61
CA ALA A 286 18.74 9.45 8.47
C ALA A 286 17.75 8.39 7.95
N ARG A 287 18.06 7.10 8.08
CA ARG A 287 17.10 6.00 7.83
C ARG A 287 15.87 6.11 8.73
N LEU A 288 16.01 6.69 9.92
CA LEU A 288 14.91 6.90 10.86
C LEU A 288 13.92 7.93 10.35
N ALA A 289 14.40 9.10 9.94
CA ALA A 289 13.57 10.14 9.34
C ALA A 289 12.80 9.61 8.12
N ARG A 290 13.42 8.71 7.34
CA ARG A 290 12.76 8.02 6.22
C ARG A 290 11.64 7.09 6.65
N ILE A 291 11.82 6.30 7.73
CA ILE A 291 10.75 5.42 8.26
C ILE A 291 9.58 6.26 8.76
N GLN A 292 9.87 7.30 9.55
CA GLN A 292 8.84 8.22 10.05
C GLN A 292 8.09 8.90 8.90
N GLY A 293 8.81 9.36 7.87
CA GLY A 293 8.23 9.89 6.63
C GLY A 293 7.30 8.88 5.96
N LYS A 294 7.76 7.64 5.75
CA LYS A 294 6.93 6.56 5.19
C LYS A 294 5.67 6.27 6.02
N ARG A 295 5.75 6.38 7.35
CA ARG A 295 4.59 6.24 8.24
C ARG A 295 3.57 7.37 8.11
N GLN A 296 3.96 8.51 7.54
CA GLN A 296 3.03 9.57 7.16
C GLN A 296 2.41 9.33 5.77
N ASP A 297 3.09 8.55 4.92
CA ASP A 297 2.55 8.20 3.61
C ASP A 297 1.24 7.43 3.73
N TRP A 298 0.43 7.55 2.69
CA TRP A 298 -0.79 6.78 2.47
C TRP A 298 -1.88 6.95 3.55
N LYS A 299 -1.76 7.90 4.48
CA LYS A 299 -2.84 8.26 5.43
C LYS A 299 -4.16 8.59 4.74
N LYS A 300 -4.06 9.14 3.52
CA LYS A 300 -5.21 9.39 2.64
C LYS A 300 -5.81 8.11 2.04
N LEU A 301 -5.44 6.90 2.46
CA LEU A 301 -6.19 5.68 2.13
C LEU A 301 -7.29 5.37 3.17
N GLN A 302 -7.28 6.02 4.33
CA GLN A 302 -8.40 5.96 5.27
C GLN A 302 -9.65 6.58 4.64
N GLY A 303 -10.79 5.87 4.60
CA GLY A 303 -12.01 6.37 3.95
C GLY A 303 -11.96 6.31 2.42
N LEU A 304 -11.15 5.42 1.82
CA LEU A 304 -10.99 5.31 0.36
C LEU A 304 -12.31 5.01 -0.35
N ARG A 305 -13.23 4.23 0.25
CA ARG A 305 -14.56 3.96 -0.32
C ARG A 305 -15.38 5.22 -0.62
N ARG A 306 -15.11 6.31 0.10
CA ARG A 306 -15.88 7.56 0.02
C ARG A 306 -15.30 8.55 -0.99
N ARG A 307 -14.26 8.17 -1.74
CA ARG A 307 -13.55 9.08 -2.64
C ARG A 307 -13.33 8.46 -3.99
N TYR A 308 -13.28 9.32 -4.99
CA TYR A 308 -12.85 9.02 -6.34
C TYR A 308 -12.21 10.27 -6.93
N VAL A 309 -11.40 10.09 -7.98
CA VAL A 309 -10.83 11.18 -8.76
C VAL A 309 -11.59 11.29 -10.07
N SER A 310 -11.81 12.52 -10.52
CA SER A 310 -12.53 12.83 -11.75
C SER A 310 -11.90 14.06 -12.41
N SER A 311 -11.86 14.07 -13.74
CA SER A 311 -11.48 15.24 -14.56
C SER A 311 -12.68 16.13 -14.90
N GLU A 312 -13.83 15.84 -14.30
CA GLU A 312 -15.07 16.60 -14.48
C GLU A 312 -14.89 18.09 -14.10
N THR A 313 -15.24 18.97 -15.03
CA THR A 313 -15.30 20.40 -14.78
C THR A 313 -16.35 20.70 -13.71
N THR A 314 -15.95 21.42 -12.65
CA THR A 314 -16.82 21.83 -11.55
C THR A 314 -17.05 23.33 -11.60
N ARG A 315 -18.32 23.77 -11.52
CA ARG A 315 -18.64 25.20 -11.43
C ARG A 315 -18.19 25.73 -10.08
N ARG A 316 -17.48 26.85 -10.08
CA ARG A 316 -17.05 27.57 -8.89
C ARG A 316 -17.38 29.04 -9.07
N GLU A 317 -17.86 29.66 -7.99
CA GLU A 317 -18.15 31.09 -7.99
C GLU A 317 -16.89 31.88 -8.36
N GLY A 318 -17.04 32.89 -9.22
CA GLY A 318 -15.93 33.72 -9.70
C GLY A 318 -14.98 33.07 -10.72
N ILE A 319 -15.23 31.83 -11.16
CA ILE A 319 -14.44 31.17 -12.22
C ILE A 319 -15.22 31.13 -13.53
N TYR A 320 -14.67 31.78 -14.56
CA TYR A 320 -15.18 31.71 -15.93
C TYR A 320 -14.81 30.36 -16.57
N LEU A 321 -15.81 29.63 -17.08
CA LEU A 321 -15.62 28.29 -17.67
C LEU A 321 -15.55 28.28 -19.21
N CYS A 322 -15.53 29.46 -19.85
CA CYS A 322 -15.78 29.75 -21.27
C CYS A 322 -17.24 30.15 -21.58
N GLU A 323 -17.58 30.42 -22.84
CA GLU A 323 -18.91 30.87 -23.30
C GLU A 323 -19.94 29.72 -23.22
N VAL A 324 -20.21 29.22 -22.00
CA VAL A 324 -20.87 27.93 -21.72
C VAL A 324 -22.24 28.07 -21.06
N ASP A 325 -23.04 29.06 -21.43
CA ASP A 325 -24.47 28.98 -21.10
C ASP A 325 -25.14 27.78 -21.84
N ASP A 326 -24.48 27.23 -22.88
CA ASP A 326 -24.94 26.12 -23.73
C ASP A 326 -24.47 24.70 -23.36
N LEU A 327 -23.62 24.47 -22.34
CA LEU A 327 -23.30 23.10 -21.85
C LEU A 327 -23.86 22.81 -20.45
N TRP A 328 -24.40 23.81 -19.75
CA TRP A 328 -24.84 23.71 -18.36
C TRP A 328 -25.98 24.70 -18.02
N VAL A 329 -27.23 24.24 -17.96
CA VAL A 329 -28.35 25.17 -17.69
C VAL A 329 -28.91 24.99 -16.27
N GLN A 330 -28.40 25.73 -15.28
CA GLN A 330 -28.98 25.98 -13.93
C GLN A 330 -29.87 24.90 -13.25
N SER A 331 -29.45 24.47 -12.05
CA SER A 331 -30.32 23.77 -11.09
C SER A 331 -31.43 24.65 -10.53
#